data_AF-A0AB34KRW1-F1
#
_entry.id   AF-A0AB34KRW1-F1
#
_cell.length_a   1.000
_cell.length_b   1.000
_cell.length_c   1.000
_cell.angle_alpha   90.00
_cell.angle_beta   90.00
_cell.angle_gamma   90.00
#
_symmetry.space_group_name_H-M   'P 1'
#
loop_
_entity.id
_entity.type
_entity.pdbx_description
1 polymer ?
#
loop_
_entity_poly.entity_id
_entity_poly.type
_entity_poly.pdbx_seq_one_letter_code
_entity_poly.pdbx_strand_id
1 'polypeptide(L)'
;MSSSNKPFYITSVSNGHVLSNQANGSPSGVVAENRGDQGDEEKWTLEAGDEPNVVALKNASNGKYLHANGGTSWCTVGTGEKQWWRLSNDELSPPGACRLSPVPYPGVFLNHFQGQAARKGAVGIKVHMWQWEGHVPQWLSWYFMDANNVGFNPLAPGALSSASSDSGASKADLDSKLKALEEREAALAKKDKEQSAEWEKKMKNAQDGQAALAKKDKDQSAEWDKKMKDLQNRQASAVSEEKQRTDDYNKKLKELQAREDELAKKEQQAKSSKGATGDKSDKDDQTKKDADIQRKLDNLKSAEQKIAADRAALSKAKTDLAAKEKDLEQRRKKLEDRKPTNGQNGSAESDLQKKQRDNAQLEKRLARLEDQLANMNGSSDAEADKPQVNGTSNGSASKGAGSAGCGFKHYKPPRKINRKVVGLLYE
;
A
#
# COMPACT_ATOMS: atom_id res chain seq x y z
N MET A 1 -13.42 -9.27 -48.81
CA MET A 1 -12.43 -8.37 -48.19
C MET A 1 -11.09 -9.06 -48.26
N SER A 2 -10.16 -8.58 -49.09
CA SER A 2 -8.88 -9.24 -49.33
C SER A 2 -7.94 -8.89 -48.17
N SER A 3 -7.56 -9.88 -47.36
CA SER A 3 -6.53 -9.71 -46.33
C SER A 3 -5.20 -9.40 -47.02
N SER A 4 -4.53 -8.33 -46.64
CA SER A 4 -3.15 -8.10 -47.08
C SER A 4 -2.27 -9.16 -46.42
N ASN A 5 -2.04 -10.29 -47.08
CA ASN A 5 -1.19 -11.40 -46.62
C ASN A 5 0.31 -11.07 -46.63
N LYS A 6 0.69 -9.78 -46.58
CA LYS A 6 2.10 -9.40 -46.57
C LYS A 6 2.68 -9.69 -45.18
N PRO A 7 3.74 -10.52 -45.09
CA PRO A 7 4.38 -10.79 -43.82
C PRO A 7 5.11 -9.54 -43.31
N PHE A 8 5.12 -9.36 -41.99
CA PHE A 8 5.85 -8.30 -41.30
C PHE A 8 6.51 -8.84 -40.03
N TYR A 9 7.52 -8.10 -39.56
CA TYR A 9 8.13 -8.27 -38.25
C TYR A 9 7.47 -7.31 -37.26
N ILE A 10 7.23 -7.78 -36.04
CA ILE A 10 6.80 -6.93 -34.93
C ILE A 10 8.05 -6.66 -34.09
N THR A 11 8.48 -5.42 -34.01
CA THR A 11 9.78 -5.07 -33.44
C THR A 11 9.65 -4.17 -32.23
N SER A 12 10.25 -4.57 -31.11
CA SER A 12 10.28 -3.81 -29.88
C SER A 12 11.02 -2.50 -30.06
N VAL A 13 10.39 -1.40 -29.64
CA VAL A 13 10.99 -0.07 -29.73
C VAL A 13 12.21 0.07 -28.81
N SER A 14 12.25 -0.69 -27.71
CA SER A 14 13.29 -0.53 -26.68
C SER A 14 14.69 -0.94 -27.11
N ASN A 15 14.80 -1.95 -27.99
CA ASN A 15 16.08 -2.57 -28.33
C ASN A 15 16.11 -3.21 -29.73
N GLY A 16 15.05 -3.08 -30.54
CA GLY A 16 15.02 -3.62 -31.89
C GLY A 16 14.80 -5.12 -31.98
N HIS A 17 14.46 -5.79 -30.88
CA HIS A 17 14.17 -7.22 -30.88
C HIS A 17 12.85 -7.53 -31.60
N VAL A 18 12.79 -8.64 -32.31
CA VAL A 18 11.63 -9.09 -33.07
C VAL A 18 10.82 -10.07 -32.24
N LEU A 19 9.50 -9.93 -32.32
CA LEU A 19 8.55 -10.85 -31.72
C LEU A 19 8.56 -12.17 -32.50
N SER A 20 8.86 -13.26 -31.81
CA SER A 20 9.02 -14.58 -32.40
C SER A 20 8.24 -15.64 -31.64
N ASN A 21 7.72 -16.61 -32.36
CA ASN A 21 7.04 -17.78 -31.79
C ASN A 21 8.04 -18.93 -31.60
N GLN A 22 8.44 -19.19 -30.36
CA GLN A 22 9.34 -20.28 -29.98
C GLN A 22 8.51 -21.47 -29.47
N ALA A 23 8.11 -22.35 -30.40
CA ALA A 23 7.34 -23.55 -30.08
C ALA A 23 8.17 -24.60 -29.32
N ASN A 24 9.46 -24.73 -29.67
CA ASN A 24 10.39 -25.70 -29.11
C ASN A 24 11.67 -25.00 -28.62
N GLY A 25 11.61 -24.40 -27.44
CA GLY A 25 12.74 -23.71 -26.83
C GLY A 25 12.50 -23.42 -25.35
N SER A 26 13.57 -23.12 -24.62
CA SER A 26 13.48 -22.50 -23.29
C SER A 26 14.06 -21.09 -23.38
N PRO A 27 13.22 -20.04 -23.32
CA PRO A 27 11.80 -20.09 -22.96
C PRO A 27 10.84 -20.54 -24.08
N SER A 28 9.79 -21.28 -23.70
CA SER A 28 8.68 -21.63 -24.58
C SER A 28 7.66 -20.49 -24.67
N GLY A 29 7.04 -20.33 -25.83
CA GLY A 29 5.99 -19.32 -26.08
C GLY A 29 6.46 -18.18 -26.98
N VAL A 30 5.84 -17.02 -26.85
CA VAL A 30 6.23 -15.83 -27.64
C VAL A 30 7.33 -15.06 -26.92
N VAL A 31 8.39 -14.76 -27.64
CA VAL A 31 9.61 -14.12 -27.13
C VAL A 31 9.97 -12.91 -27.97
N ALA A 32 10.82 -12.05 -27.44
CA ALA A 32 11.50 -10.98 -28.17
C ALA A 32 12.99 -11.32 -28.29
N GLU A 33 13.46 -11.54 -29.50
CA GLU A 33 14.84 -11.95 -29.78
C GLU A 33 15.54 -11.07 -30.81
N ASN A 34 16.86 -11.24 -30.95
CA ASN A 34 17.59 -10.53 -31.99
C ASN A 34 17.04 -10.95 -33.35
N ARG A 35 16.89 -9.98 -34.27
CA ARG A 35 16.58 -10.22 -35.69
C ARG A 35 17.73 -10.99 -36.34
N GLY A 36 17.77 -12.29 -36.11
CA GLY A 36 18.91 -13.15 -36.44
C GLY A 36 18.56 -14.13 -37.54
N ASP A 37 17.32 -14.63 -37.54
CA ASP A 37 16.92 -15.75 -38.37
C ASP A 37 15.59 -15.38 -39.02
N GLN A 38 15.61 -15.02 -40.31
CA GLN A 38 14.42 -14.68 -41.12
C GLN A 38 13.45 -15.88 -41.32
N GLY A 39 13.37 -16.77 -40.35
CA GLY A 39 12.47 -17.89 -40.26
C GLY A 39 11.01 -17.43 -40.14
N ASP A 40 10.12 -18.40 -40.28
CA ASP A 40 8.69 -18.14 -40.23
C ASP A 40 8.19 -17.93 -38.80
N GLU A 41 9.02 -18.21 -37.79
CA GLU A 41 8.78 -17.95 -36.37
C GLU A 41 8.69 -16.45 -36.06
N GLU A 42 9.49 -15.62 -36.75
CA GLU A 42 9.55 -14.17 -36.59
C GLU A 42 8.51 -13.43 -37.44
N LYS A 43 7.92 -14.10 -38.43
CA LYS A 43 7.00 -13.49 -39.42
C LYS A 43 5.55 -13.57 -38.97
N TRP A 44 4.87 -12.45 -39.10
CA TRP A 44 3.46 -12.29 -38.76
C TRP A 44 2.68 -11.79 -39.96
N THR A 45 1.42 -12.19 -40.02
CA THR A 45 0.43 -11.67 -40.97
C THR A 45 -0.71 -11.03 -40.19
N LEU A 46 -1.40 -10.09 -40.81
CA LEU A 46 -2.40 -9.25 -40.16
C LEU A 46 -3.74 -9.45 -40.85
N GLU A 47 -4.75 -9.73 -40.04
CA GLU A 47 -6.14 -9.71 -40.44
C GLU A 47 -6.81 -8.50 -39.80
N ALA A 48 -7.35 -7.61 -40.63
CA ALA A 48 -8.11 -6.47 -40.15
C ALA A 48 -9.45 -6.95 -39.54
N GLY A 49 -9.81 -6.39 -38.39
CA GLY A 49 -11.13 -6.55 -37.79
C GLY A 49 -12.14 -5.55 -38.36
N ASP A 50 -13.38 -5.64 -37.87
CA ASP A 50 -14.47 -4.74 -38.30
C ASP A 50 -14.29 -3.31 -37.78
N GLU A 51 -13.58 -3.15 -36.66
CA GLU A 51 -13.25 -1.85 -36.07
C GLU A 51 -11.90 -1.31 -36.56
N PRO A 52 -11.77 0.02 -36.72
CA PRO A 52 -10.48 0.62 -37.04
C PRO A 52 -9.47 0.32 -35.93
N ASN A 53 -8.22 0.05 -36.33
CA ASN A 53 -7.12 -0.30 -35.44
C ASN A 53 -7.34 -1.59 -34.62
N VAL A 54 -8.29 -2.45 -34.99
CA VAL A 54 -8.45 -3.78 -34.41
C VAL A 54 -7.94 -4.81 -35.41
N VAL A 55 -7.03 -5.68 -34.96
CA VAL A 55 -6.31 -6.62 -35.81
C VAL A 55 -6.17 -7.97 -35.14
N ALA A 56 -6.11 -9.04 -35.92
CA ALA A 56 -5.63 -10.34 -35.45
C ALA A 56 -4.28 -10.64 -36.11
N LEU A 57 -3.32 -11.09 -35.31
CA LEU A 57 -1.94 -11.30 -35.74
C LEU A 57 -1.68 -12.80 -35.81
N LYS A 58 -1.42 -13.32 -37.02
CA LYS A 58 -1.22 -14.75 -37.26
C LYS A 58 0.25 -15.04 -37.56
N ASN A 59 0.86 -15.92 -36.79
CA ASN A 59 2.25 -16.30 -36.96
C ASN A 59 2.42 -17.24 -38.18
N ALA A 60 3.48 -17.05 -38.97
CA ALA A 60 3.70 -17.85 -40.17
C ALA A 60 4.15 -19.29 -39.85
N SER A 61 4.94 -19.52 -38.80
CA SER A 61 5.47 -20.86 -38.46
C SER A 61 4.40 -21.89 -38.12
N ASN A 62 3.35 -21.48 -37.40
CA ASN A 62 2.35 -22.41 -36.85
C ASN A 62 0.90 -22.09 -37.25
N GLY A 63 0.68 -21.00 -37.98
CA GLY A 63 -0.64 -20.57 -38.42
C GLY A 63 -1.60 -20.20 -37.29
N LYS A 64 -1.13 -20.06 -36.06
CA LYS A 64 -1.93 -19.67 -34.89
C LYS A 64 -1.82 -18.17 -34.64
N TYR A 65 -2.75 -17.62 -33.86
CA TYR A 65 -2.82 -16.19 -33.60
C TYR A 65 -2.09 -15.82 -32.31
N LEU A 66 -1.52 -14.62 -32.27
CA LEU A 66 -1.00 -14.03 -31.04
C LEU A 66 -2.11 -14.02 -29.97
N HIS A 67 -1.82 -14.59 -28.82
CA HIS A 67 -2.81 -14.88 -27.80
C HIS A 67 -2.28 -14.55 -26.40
N ALA A 68 -2.98 -13.66 -25.70
CA ALA A 68 -2.78 -13.39 -24.28
C ALA A 68 -3.54 -14.42 -23.45
N ASN A 69 -2.84 -15.15 -22.59
CA ASN A 69 -3.42 -16.20 -21.74
C ASN A 69 -4.09 -15.64 -20.46
N GLY A 70 -4.41 -14.35 -20.45
CA GLY A 70 -5.10 -13.67 -19.35
C GLY A 70 -5.01 -12.14 -19.46
N GLY A 71 -5.77 -11.46 -18.61
CA GLY A 71 -5.94 -10.00 -18.62
C GLY A 71 -5.25 -9.24 -17.49
N THR A 72 -4.33 -9.89 -16.76
CA THR A 72 -3.59 -9.24 -15.67
C THR A 72 -2.15 -8.96 -16.07
N SER A 73 -1.48 -8.06 -15.36
CA SER A 73 -0.03 -7.91 -15.44
C SER A 73 0.66 -9.27 -15.23
N TRP A 74 1.78 -9.48 -15.93
CA TRP A 74 2.53 -10.74 -15.99
C TRP A 74 1.85 -11.93 -16.68
N CYS A 75 0.65 -11.77 -17.25
CA CYS A 75 0.07 -12.86 -18.04
C CYS A 75 0.97 -13.22 -19.23
N THR A 76 1.12 -14.53 -19.46
CA THR A 76 1.96 -15.03 -20.55
C THR A 76 1.29 -14.76 -21.90
N VAL A 77 2.13 -14.52 -22.90
CA VAL A 77 1.70 -14.38 -24.29
C VAL A 77 2.26 -15.57 -25.08
N GLY A 78 1.40 -16.15 -25.90
CA GLY A 78 1.71 -17.30 -26.74
C GLY A 78 1.03 -17.18 -28.09
N THR A 79 0.91 -18.31 -28.76
CA THR A 79 0.08 -18.45 -29.96
C THR A 79 -1.06 -19.45 -29.72
N GLY A 80 -2.27 -19.13 -30.17
CA GLY A 80 -3.48 -19.89 -29.85
C GLY A 80 -4.63 -19.60 -30.79
N GLU A 81 -5.85 -19.70 -30.26
CA GLU A 81 -7.08 -19.32 -30.97
C GLU A 81 -7.07 -17.84 -31.36
N LYS A 82 -7.83 -17.50 -32.41
CA LYS A 82 -7.93 -16.15 -32.93
C LYS A 82 -8.34 -15.17 -31.83
N GLN A 83 -7.47 -14.20 -31.56
CA GLN A 83 -7.72 -13.12 -30.62
C GLN A 83 -7.52 -11.78 -31.32
N TRP A 84 -8.44 -10.85 -31.06
CA TRP A 84 -8.38 -9.49 -31.58
C TRP A 84 -7.55 -8.59 -30.65
N TRP A 85 -6.76 -7.72 -31.26
CA TRP A 85 -5.85 -6.78 -30.61
C TRP A 85 -6.12 -5.38 -31.12
N ARG A 86 -6.24 -4.42 -30.20
CA ARG A 86 -6.37 -2.99 -30.49
C ARG A 86 -4.99 -2.36 -30.54
N LEU A 87 -4.71 -1.66 -31.64
CA LEU A 87 -3.53 -0.83 -31.85
C LEU A 87 -3.82 0.58 -31.33
N SER A 88 -3.02 1.06 -30.38
CA SER A 88 -3.08 2.45 -29.93
C SER A 88 -1.82 3.20 -30.35
N ASN A 89 -2.01 4.31 -31.06
CA ASN A 89 -0.95 5.23 -31.50
C ASN A 89 -1.08 6.56 -30.74
N ASP A 90 -1.14 6.49 -29.42
CA ASP A 90 -1.24 7.69 -28.58
C ASP A 90 0.05 8.51 -28.60
N GLU A 91 -0.02 9.74 -28.12
CA GLU A 91 1.10 10.70 -28.09
C GLU A 91 2.34 10.18 -27.32
N LEU A 92 2.17 9.14 -26.51
CA LEU A 92 3.25 8.50 -25.76
C LEU A 92 4.03 7.46 -26.57
N SER A 93 3.45 6.92 -27.65
CA SER A 93 4.14 5.99 -28.54
C SER A 93 5.08 6.77 -29.47
N PRO A 94 6.34 6.32 -29.63
CA PRO A 94 7.25 6.90 -30.60
C PRO A 94 6.65 6.91 -32.02
N PRO A 95 7.00 7.89 -32.87
CA PRO A 95 6.43 8.02 -34.21
C PRO A 95 6.52 6.71 -35.02
N GLY A 96 5.38 6.24 -35.54
CA GLY A 96 5.31 4.99 -36.31
C GLY A 96 5.24 3.71 -35.45
N ALA A 97 5.35 3.81 -34.13
CA ALA A 97 5.09 2.71 -33.21
C ALA A 97 3.63 2.68 -32.76
N CYS A 98 3.23 1.55 -32.20
CA CYS A 98 1.92 1.38 -31.57
C CYS A 98 2.03 0.50 -30.34
N ARG A 99 1.03 0.56 -29.46
CA ARG A 99 0.87 -0.41 -28.36
C ARG A 99 -0.24 -1.38 -28.71
N LEU A 100 -0.05 -2.62 -28.29
CA LEU A 100 -0.95 -3.75 -28.57
C LEU A 100 -1.70 -4.12 -27.30
N SER A 101 -3.02 -3.93 -27.29
CA SER A 101 -3.89 -4.34 -26.16
C SER A 101 -4.92 -5.37 -26.64
N PRO A 102 -5.06 -6.54 -26.01
CA PRO A 102 -6.04 -7.53 -26.43
C PRO A 102 -7.45 -7.00 -26.14
N VAL A 103 -8.35 -7.12 -27.12
CA VAL A 103 -9.73 -6.62 -27.01
C VAL A 103 -10.48 -7.15 -25.77
N PRO A 104 -10.33 -8.43 -25.36
CA PRO A 104 -10.98 -8.93 -24.14
C PRO A 104 -10.45 -8.31 -22.84
N TYR A 105 -9.24 -7.73 -22.85
CA TYR A 105 -8.57 -7.22 -21.64
C TYR A 105 -8.06 -5.79 -21.87
N PRO A 106 -8.97 -4.80 -21.90
CA PRO A 106 -8.56 -3.41 -22.05
C PRO A 106 -7.73 -2.96 -20.84
N GLY A 107 -6.66 -2.21 -21.08
CA GLY A 107 -5.81 -1.63 -20.03
C GLY A 107 -4.52 -2.42 -19.73
N VAL A 108 -4.33 -3.58 -20.34
CA VAL A 108 -3.04 -4.28 -20.40
C VAL A 108 -2.49 -4.27 -21.82
N PHE A 109 -1.17 -4.20 -21.94
CA PHE A 109 -0.45 -4.08 -23.20
C PHE A 109 0.63 -5.14 -23.35
N LEU A 110 0.96 -5.48 -24.59
CA LEU A 110 2.07 -6.35 -24.91
C LEU A 110 3.39 -5.71 -24.47
N ASN A 111 4.14 -6.38 -23.59
CA ASN A 111 5.35 -5.86 -22.96
C ASN A 111 6.59 -6.68 -23.28
N HIS A 112 7.61 -6.01 -23.80
CA HIS A 112 8.94 -6.55 -23.92
C HIS A 112 9.70 -6.35 -22.59
N PHE A 113 9.45 -7.22 -21.59
CA PHE A 113 10.07 -7.29 -20.25
C PHE A 113 11.06 -6.16 -19.90
N GLN A 114 10.52 -4.96 -19.62
CA GLN A 114 11.29 -3.78 -19.21
C GLN A 114 12.45 -3.38 -20.15
N GLY A 115 12.35 -3.73 -21.43
CA GLY A 115 13.37 -3.48 -22.44
C GLY A 115 14.68 -4.23 -22.23
N GLN A 116 14.68 -5.30 -21.43
CA GLN A 116 15.88 -6.11 -21.23
C GLN A 116 16.38 -6.65 -22.57
N ALA A 117 17.68 -6.57 -22.81
CA ALA A 117 18.30 -7.20 -23.97
C ALA A 117 18.61 -8.66 -23.65
N ALA A 118 18.23 -9.57 -24.55
CA ALA A 118 18.69 -10.95 -24.48
C ALA A 118 20.21 -10.95 -24.65
N ARG A 119 20.93 -11.75 -23.83
CA ARG A 119 22.37 -11.92 -24.01
C ARG A 119 22.63 -12.51 -25.40
N LYS A 120 23.73 -12.10 -26.04
CA LYS A 120 24.12 -12.66 -27.35
C LYS A 120 24.22 -14.19 -27.24
N GLY A 121 23.46 -14.91 -28.08
CA GLY A 121 23.36 -16.38 -28.07
C GLY A 121 22.38 -16.98 -27.06
N ALA A 122 21.63 -16.17 -26.30
CA ALA A 122 20.52 -16.63 -25.48
C ALA A 122 19.23 -16.68 -26.30
N VAL A 123 18.39 -17.68 -26.01
CA VAL A 123 17.00 -17.74 -26.50
C VAL A 123 16.27 -16.49 -25.99
N GLY A 124 15.45 -15.87 -26.85
CA GLY A 124 14.81 -14.56 -26.61
C GLY A 124 14.14 -14.36 -25.24
N ILE A 125 13.77 -13.12 -24.94
CA ILE A 125 13.13 -12.79 -23.65
C ILE A 125 11.63 -13.00 -23.75
N LYS A 126 11.03 -13.66 -22.74
CA LYS A 126 9.58 -13.87 -22.69
C LYS A 126 8.80 -12.56 -22.74
N VAL A 127 7.83 -12.50 -23.62
CA VAL A 127 6.87 -11.40 -23.72
C VAL A 127 5.66 -11.69 -22.83
N HIS A 128 5.17 -10.67 -22.15
CA HIS A 128 4.04 -10.79 -21.24
C HIS A 128 3.13 -9.56 -21.33
N MET A 129 1.99 -9.61 -20.65
CA MET A 129 1.05 -8.49 -20.55
C MET A 129 1.45 -7.56 -19.39
N TRP A 130 1.38 -6.25 -19.58
CA TRP A 130 1.69 -5.27 -18.54
C TRP A 130 0.72 -4.09 -18.56
N GLN A 131 0.36 -3.58 -17.38
CA GLN A 131 -0.43 -2.36 -17.26
C GLN A 131 0.43 -1.11 -17.44
N TRP A 132 -0.16 -0.03 -17.95
CA TRP A 132 0.56 1.25 -18.11
C TRP A 132 0.72 1.97 -16.76
N GLU A 133 1.96 2.27 -16.35
CA GLU A 133 2.28 2.99 -15.10
C GLU A 133 3.05 4.32 -15.32
N GLY A 134 2.99 4.90 -16.52
CA GLY A 134 3.29 6.32 -16.73
C GLY A 134 4.73 6.72 -17.07
N HIS A 135 5.74 5.86 -16.89
CA HIS A 135 7.13 6.35 -16.92
C HIS A 135 8.03 5.86 -18.08
N VAL A 136 7.68 4.80 -18.84
CA VAL A 136 8.53 4.36 -19.96
C VAL A 136 7.71 3.73 -21.12
N PRO A 137 7.36 4.48 -22.19
CA PRO A 137 6.53 3.97 -23.29
C PRO A 137 7.20 2.96 -24.19
N GLN A 138 8.53 2.96 -24.26
CA GLN A 138 9.27 2.18 -25.25
C GLN A 138 9.22 0.66 -25.02
N TRP A 139 8.92 0.18 -23.82
CA TRP A 139 8.83 -1.26 -23.51
C TRP A 139 7.49 -1.87 -23.92
N LEU A 140 6.47 -1.02 -24.08
CA LEU A 140 5.11 -1.39 -24.44
C LEU A 140 4.78 -1.06 -25.90
N SER A 141 5.71 -0.39 -26.59
CA SER A 141 5.55 0.07 -27.96
C SER A 141 6.29 -0.84 -28.93
N TRP A 142 5.69 -1.03 -30.10
CA TRP A 142 6.14 -1.95 -31.13
C TRP A 142 6.03 -1.29 -32.51
N TYR A 143 7.05 -1.48 -33.34
CA TYR A 143 7.04 -1.17 -34.76
C TYR A 143 6.54 -2.35 -35.57
N PHE A 144 5.84 -2.06 -36.66
CA PHE A 144 5.49 -3.06 -37.68
C PHE A 144 6.42 -2.82 -38.87
N MET A 145 7.31 -3.76 -39.17
CA MET A 145 8.28 -3.62 -40.26
C MET A 145 7.97 -4.61 -41.37
N ASP A 146 7.95 -4.15 -42.63
CA ASP A 146 7.77 -5.04 -43.78
C ASP A 146 8.84 -6.14 -43.78
N ALA A 147 8.42 -7.41 -43.82
CA ALA A 147 9.37 -8.52 -43.79
C ALA A 147 10.20 -8.63 -45.08
N ASN A 148 9.70 -8.05 -46.18
CA ASN A 148 10.36 -8.06 -47.49
C ASN A 148 11.24 -6.82 -47.75
N ASN A 149 11.26 -5.85 -46.82
CA ASN A 149 12.08 -4.65 -46.95
C ASN A 149 13.31 -4.74 -46.05
N VAL A 150 14.50 -4.51 -46.64
CA VAL A 150 15.79 -4.65 -45.95
C VAL A 150 16.12 -3.40 -45.10
N GLY A 151 15.37 -2.30 -45.25
CA GLY A 151 15.54 -1.06 -44.47
C GLY A 151 14.67 -0.95 -43.20
N PHE A 152 15.11 -0.16 -42.22
CA PHE A 152 14.32 0.19 -41.03
C PHE A 152 13.28 1.28 -41.40
N ASN A 153 12.21 0.86 -42.08
CA ASN A 153 11.08 1.71 -42.43
C ASN A 153 9.84 1.21 -41.68
N PRO A 154 9.51 1.78 -40.51
CA PRO A 154 8.31 1.39 -39.78
C PRO A 154 7.08 1.70 -40.64
N LEU A 155 6.22 0.71 -40.83
CA LEU A 155 4.94 0.87 -41.50
C LEU A 155 4.00 1.61 -40.56
N ALA A 156 3.37 2.68 -41.06
CA ALA A 156 2.31 3.32 -40.30
C ALA A 156 1.20 2.28 -40.04
N PRO A 157 0.69 2.14 -38.79
CA PRO A 157 -0.29 1.11 -38.42
C PRO A 157 -1.60 1.11 -39.25
N GLY A 158 -1.88 2.19 -39.98
CA GLY A 158 -3.02 2.32 -40.91
C GLY A 158 -2.68 2.33 -42.40
N ALA A 159 -1.40 2.21 -42.80
CA ALA A 159 -1.01 2.16 -44.21
C ALA A 159 -1.18 0.76 -44.84
N LEU A 160 -1.34 -0.27 -44.01
CA LEU A 160 -1.51 -1.66 -44.45
C LEU A 160 -2.89 -1.94 -45.09
N SER A 161 -3.88 -1.07 -44.86
CA SER A 161 -5.25 -1.20 -45.37
C SER A 161 -5.51 -0.49 -46.69
N SER A 162 -4.54 0.25 -47.25
CA SER A 162 -4.74 1.06 -48.46
C SER A 162 -3.67 0.80 -49.51
N ALA A 163 -3.79 -0.31 -50.23
CA ALA A 163 -3.05 -0.54 -51.47
C ALA A 163 -4.02 -0.93 -52.58
N SER A 164 -4.57 0.07 -53.26
CA SER A 164 -5.22 -0.07 -54.57
C SER A 164 -4.58 0.91 -55.57
N SER A 165 -3.93 0.33 -56.57
CA SER A 165 -3.91 0.73 -57.99
C SER A 165 -4.51 2.10 -58.36
N ASP A 166 -3.73 3.01 -58.95
CA ASP A 166 -3.63 3.13 -60.41
C ASP A 166 -2.80 4.35 -60.84
N SER A 167 -1.89 4.11 -61.77
CA SER A 167 -1.07 5.09 -62.46
C SER A 167 -1.85 5.67 -63.65
N GLY A 168 -2.34 6.89 -63.52
CA GLY A 168 -3.03 7.60 -64.61
C GLY A 168 -3.59 8.97 -64.22
N ALA A 169 -2.82 9.81 -63.54
CA ALA A 169 -3.26 11.18 -63.22
C ALA A 169 -2.94 12.13 -64.38
N SER A 170 -3.94 12.86 -64.85
CA SER A 170 -3.76 13.89 -65.89
C SER A 170 -3.00 15.10 -65.32
N LYS A 171 -2.39 15.93 -66.19
CA LYS A 171 -1.60 17.11 -65.77
C LYS A 171 -2.43 18.11 -64.92
N ALA A 172 -3.73 18.21 -65.17
CA ALA A 172 -4.64 19.03 -64.37
C ALA A 172 -4.89 18.43 -62.97
N ASP A 173 -4.91 17.10 -62.83
CA ASP A 173 -5.00 16.45 -61.53
C ASP A 173 -3.73 16.65 -60.71
N LEU A 174 -2.56 16.67 -61.36
CA LEU A 174 -1.26 16.95 -60.71
C LEU A 174 -1.20 18.37 -60.15
N ASP A 175 -1.65 19.37 -60.92
CA ASP A 175 -1.65 20.77 -60.45
C ASP A 175 -2.64 21.00 -59.30
N SER A 176 -3.80 20.34 -59.33
CA SER A 176 -4.76 20.39 -58.20
C SER A 176 -4.19 19.71 -56.93
N LYS A 177 -3.47 18.59 -57.11
CA LYS A 177 -2.81 17.88 -56.02
C LYS A 177 -1.64 18.66 -55.43
N LEU A 178 -0.90 19.40 -56.25
CA LEU A 178 0.18 20.29 -55.78
C LEU A 178 -0.36 21.40 -54.88
N LYS A 179 -1.43 22.09 -55.29
CA LYS A 179 -2.08 23.09 -54.43
C LYS A 179 -2.65 22.49 -53.13
N ALA A 180 -3.29 21.32 -53.22
CA ALA A 180 -3.80 20.63 -52.04
C ALA A 180 -2.68 20.17 -51.09
N LEU A 181 -1.50 19.83 -51.61
CA LEU A 181 -0.32 19.51 -50.80
C LEU A 181 0.26 20.75 -50.13
N GLU A 182 0.36 21.87 -50.85
CA GLU A 182 0.88 23.13 -50.31
C GLU A 182 -0.03 23.68 -49.19
N GLU A 183 -1.36 23.63 -49.35
CA GLU A 183 -2.30 23.97 -48.30
C GLU A 183 -2.21 23.01 -47.09
N ARG A 184 -1.96 21.72 -47.34
CA ARG A 184 -1.79 20.72 -46.28
C ARG A 184 -0.48 20.89 -45.52
N GLU A 185 0.61 21.23 -46.19
CA GLU A 185 1.89 21.55 -45.56
C GLU A 185 1.79 22.82 -44.71
N ALA A 186 1.11 23.86 -45.20
CA ALA A 186 0.86 25.07 -44.42
C ALA A 186 -0.02 24.81 -43.19
N ALA A 187 -1.02 23.93 -43.30
CA ALA A 187 -1.86 23.52 -42.18
C ALA A 187 -1.08 22.68 -41.14
N LEU A 188 -0.20 21.78 -41.59
CA LEU A 188 0.68 21.01 -40.72
C LEU A 188 1.66 21.91 -39.97
N ALA A 189 2.28 22.87 -40.65
CA ALA A 189 3.20 23.81 -40.01
C ALA A 189 2.54 24.70 -38.94
N LYS A 190 1.25 25.03 -39.09
CA LYS A 190 0.48 25.70 -38.02
C LYS A 190 0.17 24.77 -36.86
N LYS A 191 -0.25 23.54 -37.16
CA LYS A 191 -0.55 22.52 -36.14
C LYS A 191 0.67 22.14 -35.31
N ASP A 192 1.84 22.05 -35.93
CA ASP A 192 3.11 21.76 -35.24
C ASP A 192 3.50 22.89 -34.29
N LYS A 193 3.28 24.16 -34.66
CA LYS A 193 3.52 25.32 -33.78
C LYS A 193 2.56 25.38 -32.60
N GLU A 194 1.29 25.06 -32.81
CA GLU A 194 0.30 25.00 -31.72
C GLU A 194 0.60 23.83 -30.77
N GLN A 195 0.96 22.67 -31.32
CA GLN A 195 1.35 21.51 -30.53
C GLN A 195 2.65 21.73 -29.77
N SER A 196 3.64 22.42 -30.33
CA SER A 196 4.89 22.72 -29.64
C SER A 196 4.67 23.65 -28.44
N ALA A 197 3.81 24.67 -28.60
CA ALA A 197 3.44 25.58 -27.52
C ALA A 197 2.66 24.86 -26.39
N GLU A 198 1.77 23.93 -26.76
CA GLU A 198 1.06 23.12 -25.77
C GLU A 198 2.01 22.15 -25.04
N TRP A 199 2.99 21.58 -25.75
CA TRP A 199 4.02 20.72 -25.18
C TRP A 199 4.93 21.46 -24.20
N GLU A 200 5.39 22.67 -24.53
CA GLU A 200 6.16 23.49 -23.60
C GLU A 200 5.36 23.80 -22.32
N LYS A 201 4.07 24.09 -22.45
CA LYS A 201 3.20 24.35 -21.30
C LYS A 201 3.00 23.09 -20.44
N LYS A 202 2.82 21.91 -21.04
CA LYS A 202 2.72 20.63 -20.33
C LYS A 202 4.03 20.25 -19.63
N MET A 203 5.17 20.43 -20.29
CA MET A 203 6.49 20.17 -19.72
C MET A 203 6.78 21.06 -18.51
N LYS A 204 6.46 22.36 -18.60
CA LYS A 204 6.61 23.28 -17.48
C LYS A 204 5.74 22.88 -16.28
N ASN A 205 4.47 22.54 -16.52
CA ASN A 205 3.57 22.07 -15.46
C ASN A 205 4.04 20.74 -14.83
N ALA A 206 4.58 19.81 -15.62
CA ALA A 206 5.11 18.55 -15.12
C ALA A 206 6.36 18.77 -14.26
N GLN A 207 7.25 19.67 -14.68
CA GLN A 207 8.46 20.02 -13.95
C GLN A 207 8.13 20.74 -12.62
N ASP A 208 7.17 21.66 -12.63
CA ASP A 208 6.68 22.34 -11.41
C ASP A 208 6.00 21.34 -10.45
N GLY A 209 5.23 20.38 -10.99
CA GLY A 209 4.61 19.30 -10.21
C GLY A 209 5.65 18.36 -9.57
N GLN A 210 6.71 18.01 -10.28
CA GLN A 210 7.80 17.19 -9.75
C GLN A 210 8.58 17.91 -8.65
N ALA A 211 8.83 19.22 -8.80
CA ALA A 211 9.44 20.03 -7.76
C ALA A 211 8.58 20.12 -6.49
N ALA A 212 7.25 20.23 -6.64
CA ALA A 212 6.32 20.24 -5.52
C ALA A 212 6.28 18.90 -4.76
N LEU A 213 6.29 17.76 -5.49
CA LEU A 213 6.37 16.43 -4.90
C LEU A 213 7.69 16.20 -4.17
N ALA A 214 8.82 16.57 -4.78
CA ALA A 214 10.13 16.43 -4.15
C ALA A 214 10.26 17.27 -2.86
N LYS A 215 9.59 18.42 -2.78
CA LYS A 215 9.51 19.22 -1.55
C LYS A 215 8.67 18.51 -0.48
N LYS A 216 7.51 17.97 -0.86
CA LYS A 216 6.62 17.25 0.06
C LYS A 216 7.29 15.99 0.64
N ASP A 217 8.03 15.25 -0.17
CA ASP A 217 8.75 14.05 0.28
C ASP A 217 9.88 14.38 1.26
N LYS A 218 10.59 15.50 1.04
CA LYS A 218 11.60 16.01 1.99
C LYS A 218 10.99 16.41 3.32
N ASP A 219 9.87 17.14 3.29
CA ASP A 219 9.19 17.59 4.51
C ASP A 219 8.65 16.38 5.31
N GLN A 220 8.06 15.39 4.63
CA GLN A 220 7.58 14.17 5.27
C GLN A 220 8.71 13.32 5.87
N SER A 221 9.86 13.20 5.18
CA SER A 221 11.01 12.47 5.71
C SER A 221 11.56 13.12 6.97
N ALA A 222 11.64 14.47 7.00
CA ALA A 222 12.10 15.20 8.18
C ALA A 222 11.15 15.04 9.38
N GLU A 223 9.83 14.99 9.15
CA GLU A 223 8.85 14.69 10.20
C GLU A 223 8.99 13.25 10.73
N TRP A 224 9.21 12.28 9.85
CA TRP A 224 9.42 10.88 10.23
C TRP A 224 10.69 10.70 11.07
N ASP A 225 11.78 11.34 10.70
CA ASP A 225 13.03 11.31 11.47
C ASP A 225 12.84 11.92 12.86
N LYS A 226 12.12 13.06 12.96
CA LYS A 226 11.78 13.68 14.24
C LYS A 226 10.93 12.76 15.12
N LYS A 227 9.95 12.08 14.52
CA LYS A 227 9.06 11.14 15.23
C LYS A 227 9.81 9.89 15.70
N MET A 228 10.74 9.36 14.91
CA MET A 228 11.57 8.23 15.33
C MET A 228 12.49 8.60 16.48
N LYS A 229 13.10 9.79 16.43
CA LYS A 229 13.96 10.28 17.50
C LYS A 229 13.17 10.52 18.79
N ASP A 230 11.94 11.03 18.71
CA ASP A 230 11.05 11.18 19.87
C ASP A 230 10.67 9.82 20.47
N LEU A 231 10.36 8.82 19.64
CA LEU A 231 10.07 7.45 20.12
C LEU A 231 11.28 6.80 20.79
N GLN A 232 12.48 6.96 20.23
CA GLN A 232 13.71 6.47 20.88
C GLN A 232 13.96 7.13 22.22
N ASN A 233 13.77 8.46 22.31
CA ASN A 233 13.94 9.19 23.57
C ASN A 233 12.91 8.74 24.62
N ARG A 234 11.65 8.55 24.24
CA ARG A 234 10.61 8.02 25.14
C ARG A 234 10.92 6.60 25.62
N GLN A 235 11.42 5.75 24.73
CA GLN A 235 11.81 4.38 25.10
C GLN A 235 13.01 4.39 26.06
N ALA A 236 14.02 5.21 25.82
CA ALA A 236 15.16 5.38 26.72
C ALA A 236 14.73 5.91 28.10
N SER A 237 13.81 6.88 28.14
CA SER A 237 13.25 7.41 29.40
C SER A 237 12.49 6.35 30.17
N ALA A 238 11.62 5.58 29.51
CA ALA A 238 10.85 4.51 30.13
C ALA A 238 11.75 3.41 30.74
N VAL A 239 12.81 3.01 30.03
CA VAL A 239 13.80 2.04 30.53
C VAL A 239 14.55 2.57 31.76
N SER A 240 14.90 3.87 31.76
CA SER A 240 15.55 4.52 32.91
C SER A 240 14.64 4.56 34.14
N GLU A 241 13.37 4.94 33.96
CA GLU A 241 12.36 4.95 35.03
C GLU A 241 12.08 3.54 35.58
N GLU A 242 12.01 2.53 34.72
CA GLU A 242 11.80 1.14 35.13
C GLU A 242 13.01 0.60 35.93
N LYS A 243 14.23 0.97 35.53
CA LYS A 243 15.45 0.65 36.28
C LYS A 243 15.44 1.29 37.67
N GLN A 244 15.10 2.59 37.77
CA GLN A 244 14.99 3.28 39.06
C GLN A 244 13.93 2.65 39.97
N ARG A 245 12.74 2.30 39.43
CA ARG A 245 11.70 1.61 40.21
C ARG A 245 12.16 0.25 40.72
N THR A 246 12.94 -0.48 39.92
CA THR A 246 13.48 -1.79 40.30
C THR A 246 14.53 -1.64 41.40
N ASP A 247 15.41 -0.64 41.30
CA ASP A 247 16.41 -0.35 42.32
C ASP A 247 15.77 0.10 43.65
N ASP A 248 14.76 0.98 43.59
CA ASP A 248 13.97 1.39 44.77
C ASP A 248 13.22 0.21 45.41
N TYR A 249 12.66 -0.68 44.59
CA TYR A 249 12.00 -1.89 45.08
C TYR A 249 12.99 -2.84 45.78
N ASN A 250 14.17 -3.05 45.19
CA ASN A 250 15.23 -3.87 45.80
C ASN A 250 15.72 -3.27 47.11
N LYS A 251 15.82 -1.93 47.20
CA LYS A 251 16.19 -1.24 48.44
C LYS A 251 15.13 -1.45 49.53
N LYS A 252 13.85 -1.27 49.20
CA LYS A 252 12.74 -1.53 50.14
C LYS A 252 12.69 -2.99 50.60
N LEU A 253 12.96 -3.93 49.70
CA LEU A 253 13.01 -5.35 50.06
C LEU A 253 14.11 -5.64 51.09
N LYS A 254 15.31 -5.06 50.89
CA LYS A 254 16.42 -5.18 51.86
C LYS A 254 16.11 -4.51 53.20
N GLU A 255 15.48 -3.34 53.20
CA GLU A 255 15.04 -2.67 54.43
C GLU A 255 13.98 -3.48 55.19
N LEU A 256 13.05 -4.11 54.50
CA LEU A 256 12.05 -5.00 55.10
C LEU A 256 12.69 -6.25 55.70
N GLN A 257 13.60 -6.90 54.99
CA GLN A 257 14.36 -8.04 55.52
C GLN A 257 15.17 -7.66 56.77
N ALA A 258 15.85 -6.51 56.76
CA ALA A 258 16.59 -6.01 57.92
C ALA A 258 15.67 -5.75 59.13
N ARG A 259 14.45 -5.24 58.91
CA ARG A 259 13.45 -5.06 59.98
C ARG A 259 12.89 -6.38 60.49
N GLU A 260 12.65 -7.35 59.63
CA GLU A 260 12.24 -8.70 60.02
C GLU A 260 13.31 -9.35 60.91
N ASP A 261 14.58 -9.26 60.53
CA ASP A 261 15.71 -9.76 61.32
C ASP A 261 15.85 -9.04 62.68
N GLU A 262 15.63 -7.72 62.71
CA GLU A 262 15.67 -6.95 63.96
C GLU A 262 14.51 -7.32 64.89
N LEU A 263 13.30 -7.54 64.35
CA LEU A 263 12.15 -8.01 65.11
C LEU A 263 12.37 -9.42 65.64
N ALA A 264 12.91 -10.34 64.82
CA ALA A 264 13.24 -11.70 65.24
C ALA A 264 14.27 -11.71 66.39
N LYS A 265 15.28 -10.83 66.34
CA LYS A 265 16.25 -10.65 67.44
C LYS A 265 15.59 -10.10 68.70
N LYS A 266 14.71 -9.10 68.58
CA LYS A 266 13.95 -8.55 69.72
C LYS A 266 13.03 -9.60 70.34
N GLU A 267 12.41 -10.46 69.53
CA GLU A 267 11.56 -11.54 70.01
C GLU A 267 12.37 -12.64 70.74
N GLN A 268 13.56 -13.00 70.24
CA GLN A 268 14.48 -13.90 70.95
C GLN A 268 14.95 -13.32 72.28
N GLN A 269 15.30 -12.03 72.33
CA GLN A 269 15.69 -11.35 73.58
C GLN A 269 14.53 -11.24 74.58
N ALA A 270 13.29 -11.05 74.10
CA ALA A 270 12.10 -11.06 74.95
C ALA A 270 11.77 -12.46 75.51
N LYS A 271 12.09 -13.52 74.76
CA LYS A 271 11.92 -14.91 75.21
C LYS A 271 13.01 -15.34 76.20
N SER A 272 14.25 -14.86 76.07
CA SER A 272 15.34 -15.15 77.02
C SER A 272 15.24 -14.36 78.33
N SER A 273 14.65 -13.15 78.32
CA SER A 273 14.42 -12.34 79.52
C SER A 273 13.22 -12.78 80.38
N LYS A 274 12.30 -13.61 79.84
CA LYS A 274 11.22 -14.23 80.61
C LYS A 274 11.64 -15.46 81.44
N GLY A 275 12.91 -15.86 81.39
CA GLY A 275 13.46 -16.99 82.16
C GLY A 275 14.18 -16.62 83.46
N ALA A 276 14.34 -15.33 83.78
CA ALA A 276 15.10 -14.91 84.96
C ALA A 276 14.53 -13.63 85.58
N THR A 277 13.50 -13.75 86.41
CA THR A 277 13.31 -12.88 87.58
C THR A 277 12.20 -13.45 88.45
N GLY A 278 12.63 -14.19 89.48
CA GLY A 278 11.86 -14.36 90.69
C GLY A 278 12.04 -13.12 91.58
N ASP A 279 10.92 -12.73 92.17
CA ASP A 279 10.72 -11.95 93.39
C ASP A 279 10.81 -10.40 93.38
N LYS A 280 9.62 -9.83 93.66
CA LYS A 280 9.27 -8.55 94.33
C LYS A 280 9.69 -7.21 93.73
N SER A 281 8.75 -6.53 93.06
CA SER A 281 8.24 -5.19 93.44
C SER A 281 7.21 -4.64 92.43
N ASP A 282 6.28 -3.84 92.97
CA ASP A 282 5.38 -2.84 92.37
C ASP A 282 4.34 -3.21 91.28
N LYS A 283 3.08 -3.28 91.74
CA LYS A 283 1.86 -3.43 90.93
C LYS A 283 1.65 -2.34 89.88
N ASP A 284 2.21 -1.14 90.04
CA ASP A 284 2.07 -0.03 89.07
C ASP A 284 2.99 -0.18 87.84
N ASP A 285 4.15 -0.82 88.00
CA ASP A 285 5.14 -0.98 86.94
C ASP A 285 4.82 -2.19 86.04
N GLN A 286 4.10 -3.18 86.58
CA GLN A 286 3.57 -4.33 85.84
C GLN A 286 2.47 -3.91 84.85
N THR A 287 1.54 -3.04 85.26
CA THR A 287 0.47 -2.52 84.37
C THR A 287 0.98 -1.65 83.24
N LYS A 288 2.06 -0.87 83.46
CA LYS A 288 2.73 -0.12 82.38
C LYS A 288 3.43 -1.05 81.40
N LYS A 289 4.10 -2.10 81.89
CA LYS A 289 4.72 -3.13 81.04
C LYS A 289 3.67 -3.89 80.23
N ASP A 290 2.54 -4.25 80.82
CA ASP A 290 1.45 -4.92 80.12
C ASP A 290 0.77 -4.00 79.08
N ALA A 291 0.58 -2.72 79.38
CA ALA A 291 0.08 -1.74 78.39
C ALA A 291 1.06 -1.51 77.22
N ASP A 292 2.36 -1.51 77.51
CA ASP A 292 3.40 -1.35 76.48
C ASP A 292 3.57 -2.63 75.63
N ILE A 293 3.38 -3.80 76.23
CA ILE A 293 3.28 -5.09 75.51
C ILE A 293 2.04 -5.11 74.64
N GLN A 294 0.88 -4.68 75.14
CA GLN A 294 -0.36 -4.63 74.37
C GLN A 294 -0.25 -3.67 73.19
N ARG A 295 0.36 -2.48 73.36
CA ARG A 295 0.68 -1.56 72.26
C ARG A 295 1.60 -2.17 71.22
N LYS A 296 2.62 -2.91 71.63
CA LYS A 296 3.52 -3.61 70.69
C LYS A 296 2.78 -4.71 69.92
N LEU A 297 1.85 -5.41 70.57
CA LEU A 297 0.99 -6.42 69.96
C LEU A 297 0.02 -5.83 68.93
N ASP A 298 -0.61 -4.70 69.25
CA ASP A 298 -1.51 -4.01 68.32
C ASP A 298 -0.75 -3.38 67.13
N ASN A 299 0.46 -2.84 67.37
CA ASN A 299 1.34 -2.39 66.30
C ASN A 299 1.81 -3.55 65.40
N LEU A 300 2.08 -4.72 65.97
CA LEU A 300 2.44 -5.92 65.20
C LEU A 300 1.26 -6.41 64.34
N LYS A 301 0.05 -6.45 64.88
CA LYS A 301 -1.15 -6.80 64.11
C LYS A 301 -1.42 -5.82 62.96
N SER A 302 -1.22 -4.52 63.20
CA SER A 302 -1.33 -3.50 62.15
C SER A 302 -0.25 -3.65 61.08
N ALA A 303 0.99 -3.99 61.46
CA ALA A 303 2.06 -4.29 60.52
C ALA A 303 1.79 -5.57 59.70
N GLU A 304 1.27 -6.63 60.33
CA GLU A 304 0.86 -7.87 59.63
C GLU A 304 -0.27 -7.63 58.64
N GLN A 305 -1.28 -6.84 58.99
CA GLN A 305 -2.35 -6.46 58.06
C GLN A 305 -1.81 -5.66 56.87
N LYS A 306 -0.84 -4.78 57.11
CA LYS A 306 -0.20 -4.01 56.03
C LYS A 306 0.64 -4.90 55.11
N ILE A 307 1.39 -5.84 55.66
CA ILE A 307 2.15 -6.84 54.87
C ILE A 307 1.20 -7.76 54.08
N ALA A 308 0.06 -8.14 54.65
CA ALA A 308 -0.96 -8.92 53.95
C ALA A 308 -1.57 -8.14 52.78
N ALA A 309 -1.87 -6.85 52.97
CA ALA A 309 -2.37 -5.97 51.92
C ALA A 309 -1.33 -5.77 50.80
N ASP A 310 -0.05 -5.55 51.16
CA ASP A 310 1.04 -5.40 50.19
C ASP A 310 1.27 -6.71 49.40
N ARG A 311 1.19 -7.88 50.04
CA ARG A 311 1.25 -9.20 49.36
C ARG A 311 0.07 -9.40 48.41
N ALA A 312 -1.14 -8.98 48.78
CA ALA A 312 -2.30 -9.06 47.90
C ALA A 312 -2.15 -8.13 46.68
N ALA A 313 -1.64 -6.91 46.85
CA ALA A 313 -1.34 -6.00 45.76
C ALA A 313 -0.26 -6.56 44.81
N LEU A 314 0.78 -7.20 45.36
CA LEU A 314 1.84 -7.86 44.60
C LEU A 314 1.35 -9.07 43.80
N SER A 315 0.45 -9.86 44.39
CA SER A 315 -0.18 -10.98 43.70
C SER A 315 -0.98 -10.50 42.49
N LYS A 316 -1.77 -9.43 42.66
CA LYS A 316 -2.55 -8.81 41.58
C LYS A 316 -1.66 -8.21 40.48
N ALA A 317 -0.57 -7.54 40.85
CA ALA A 317 0.38 -7.01 39.88
C ALA A 317 1.05 -8.12 39.05
N LYS A 318 1.40 -9.26 39.67
CA LYS A 318 1.95 -10.42 38.97
C LYS A 318 0.95 -11.05 38.00
N THR A 319 -0.33 -11.15 38.37
CA THR A 319 -1.35 -11.68 37.47
C THR A 319 -1.60 -10.76 36.27
N ASP A 320 -1.57 -9.44 36.47
CA ASP A 320 -1.74 -8.47 35.39
C ASP A 320 -0.55 -8.47 34.42
N LEU A 321 0.67 -8.68 34.94
CA LEU A 321 1.88 -8.83 34.13
C LEU A 321 1.84 -10.10 33.27
N ALA A 322 1.48 -11.24 33.86
CA ALA A 322 1.31 -12.50 33.13
C ALA A 322 0.21 -12.43 32.06
N ALA A 323 -0.86 -11.66 32.30
CA ALA A 323 -1.90 -11.42 31.31
C ALA A 323 -1.39 -10.57 30.13
N LYS A 324 -0.61 -9.52 30.39
CA LYS A 324 0.03 -8.70 29.35
C LYS A 324 1.06 -9.47 28.53
N GLU A 325 1.83 -10.33 29.17
CA GLU A 325 2.81 -11.18 28.50
C GLU A 325 2.13 -12.18 27.55
N LYS A 326 1.00 -12.77 27.96
CA LYS A 326 0.17 -13.61 27.08
C LYS A 326 -0.45 -12.83 25.91
N ASP A 327 -0.91 -11.59 26.11
CA ASP A 327 -1.43 -10.75 25.02
C ASP A 327 -0.34 -10.39 24.00
N LEU A 328 0.87 -10.08 24.48
CA LEU A 328 2.02 -9.82 23.61
C LEU A 328 2.46 -11.07 22.83
N GLU A 329 2.46 -12.24 23.46
CA GLU A 329 2.78 -13.51 22.79
C GLU A 329 1.74 -13.85 21.71
N GLN A 330 0.45 -13.63 21.99
CA GLN A 330 -0.60 -13.78 20.98
C GLN A 330 -0.47 -12.78 19.84
N ARG A 331 -0.06 -11.53 20.11
CA ARG A 331 0.22 -10.52 19.07
C ARG A 331 1.44 -10.88 18.23
N ARG A 332 2.51 -11.41 18.83
CA ARG A 332 3.68 -11.93 18.13
C ARG A 332 3.31 -13.09 17.21
N LYS A 333 2.54 -14.06 17.71
CA LYS A 333 2.06 -15.19 16.91
C LYS A 333 1.18 -14.74 15.73
N LYS A 334 0.27 -13.78 15.93
CA LYS A 334 -0.52 -13.18 14.82
C LYS A 334 0.33 -12.42 13.79
N LEU A 335 1.49 -11.90 14.19
CA LEU A 335 2.44 -11.27 13.28
C LEU A 335 3.30 -12.31 12.54
N GLU A 336 3.63 -13.43 13.19
CA GLU A 336 4.32 -14.56 12.56
C GLU A 336 3.45 -15.38 11.61
N ASP A 337 2.18 -15.60 11.95
CA ASP A 337 1.16 -16.20 11.07
C ASP A 337 0.79 -15.26 9.90
N ARG A 338 1.24 -14.00 9.96
CA ARG A 338 1.22 -13.03 8.84
C ARG A 338 2.51 -13.03 8.03
N LYS A 339 3.36 -14.06 8.14
CA LYS A 339 4.38 -14.32 7.11
C LYS A 339 3.69 -14.52 5.77
N PRO A 340 4.17 -13.87 4.70
CA PRO A 340 3.52 -13.92 3.40
C PRO A 340 3.61 -15.36 2.89
N THR A 341 2.46 -16.04 2.81
CA THR A 341 2.28 -17.15 1.89
C THR A 341 2.57 -16.62 0.50
N ASN A 342 3.73 -17.02 -0.01
CA ASN A 342 4.13 -16.85 -1.38
C ASN A 342 3.01 -17.40 -2.28
N GLY A 343 2.43 -16.54 -3.12
CA GLY A 343 1.49 -16.95 -4.17
C GLY A 343 0.07 -16.38 -4.08
N GLN A 344 -0.08 -15.05 -4.06
CA GLN A 344 -1.27 -14.38 -4.63
C GLN A 344 -0.96 -12.89 -4.84
N ASN A 345 -0.40 -12.56 -6.01
CA ASN A 345 -0.06 -11.19 -6.44
C ASN A 345 -1.31 -10.37 -6.82
N GLY A 346 -2.16 -10.11 -5.83
CA GLY A 346 -3.29 -9.16 -5.94
C GLY A 346 -3.66 -8.44 -4.64
N SER A 347 -2.97 -8.72 -3.52
CA SER A 347 -3.37 -8.22 -2.20
C SER A 347 -2.57 -7.04 -1.69
N ALA A 348 -1.32 -6.83 -2.14
CA ALA A 348 -0.43 -5.85 -1.51
C ALA A 348 -0.93 -4.40 -1.64
N GLU A 349 -1.52 -4.03 -2.78
CA GLU A 349 -2.02 -2.68 -3.03
C GLU A 349 -3.38 -2.43 -2.36
N SER A 350 -4.24 -3.45 -2.32
CA SER A 350 -5.48 -3.44 -1.52
C SER A 350 -5.19 -3.34 -0.02
N ASP A 351 -4.16 -4.04 0.46
CA ASP A 351 -3.74 -4.01 1.86
C ASP A 351 -3.07 -2.68 2.22
N LEU A 352 -2.33 -2.06 1.29
CA LEU A 352 -1.77 -0.72 1.50
C LEU A 352 -2.88 0.33 1.53
N GLN A 353 -3.85 0.28 0.61
CA GLN A 353 -5.01 1.18 0.62
C GLN A 353 -5.88 0.96 1.86
N LYS A 354 -6.04 -0.29 2.31
CA LYS A 354 -6.76 -0.60 3.55
C LYS A 354 -6.01 -0.03 4.77
N LYS A 355 -4.69 -0.19 4.84
CA LYS A 355 -3.85 0.43 5.88
C LYS A 355 -3.90 1.95 5.85
N GLN A 356 -3.92 2.57 4.68
CA GLN A 356 -4.06 4.02 4.52
C GLN A 356 -5.44 4.50 5.00
N ARG A 357 -6.52 3.78 4.68
CA ARG A 357 -7.87 4.07 5.18
C ARG A 357 -7.97 3.89 6.70
N ASP A 358 -7.39 2.81 7.23
CA ASP A 358 -7.40 2.52 8.66
C ASP A 358 -6.58 3.58 9.44
N ASN A 359 -5.43 4.03 8.91
CA ASN A 359 -4.67 5.14 9.48
C ASN A 359 -5.45 6.46 9.45
N ALA A 360 -6.10 6.80 8.34
CA ALA A 360 -6.94 8.00 8.26
C ALA A 360 -8.14 7.95 9.25
N GLN A 361 -8.67 6.76 9.53
CA GLN A 361 -9.69 6.58 10.57
C GLN A 361 -9.12 6.72 11.98
N LEU A 362 -7.89 6.24 12.23
CA LEU A 362 -7.20 6.41 13.51
C LEU A 362 -6.86 7.89 13.77
N GLU A 363 -6.41 8.63 12.77
CA GLU A 363 -6.16 10.07 12.88
C GLU A 363 -7.44 10.85 13.21
N LYS A 364 -8.57 10.53 12.56
CA LYS A 364 -9.87 11.12 12.92
C LYS A 364 -10.32 10.77 14.34
N ARG A 365 -10.00 9.57 14.83
CA ARG A 365 -10.30 9.17 16.22
C ARG A 365 -9.40 9.88 17.22
N LEU A 366 -8.13 10.07 16.91
CA LEU A 366 -7.19 10.82 17.74
C LEU A 366 -7.59 12.28 17.85
N ALA A 367 -7.90 12.94 16.73
CA ALA A 367 -8.41 14.32 16.74
C ALA A 367 -9.68 14.45 17.59
N ARG A 368 -10.61 13.49 17.51
CA ARG A 368 -11.83 13.49 18.33
C ARG A 368 -11.55 13.27 19.82
N LEU A 369 -10.54 12.48 20.17
CA LEU A 369 -10.12 12.27 21.56
C LEU A 369 -9.38 13.49 22.10
N GLU A 370 -8.59 14.17 21.27
CA GLU A 370 -7.92 15.44 21.61
C GLU A 370 -8.96 16.55 21.86
N ASP A 371 -10.00 16.66 21.03
CA ASP A 371 -11.12 17.58 21.27
C ASP A 371 -11.90 17.25 22.55
N GLN A 372 -12.08 15.96 22.85
CA GLN A 372 -12.73 15.53 24.09
C GLN A 372 -11.87 15.83 25.33
N LEU A 373 -10.55 15.67 25.24
CA LEU A 373 -9.62 16.04 26.30
C LEU A 373 -9.54 17.56 26.49
N ALA A 374 -9.58 18.34 25.40
CA ALA A 374 -9.64 19.79 25.45
C ALA A 374 -10.93 20.29 26.13
N ASN A 375 -12.08 19.66 25.82
CA ASN A 375 -13.35 19.99 26.48
C ASN A 375 -13.41 19.52 27.95
N MET A 376 -12.70 18.46 28.33
CA MET A 376 -12.62 18.04 29.74
C MET A 376 -11.65 18.91 30.56
N ASN A 377 -10.60 19.45 29.95
CA ASN A 377 -9.66 20.38 30.61
C ASN A 377 -10.13 21.84 30.57
N GLY A 378 -11.08 22.19 29.72
CA GLY A 378 -11.70 23.53 29.68
C GLY A 378 -12.84 23.75 30.68
N SER A 379 -13.17 22.74 31.50
CA SER A 379 -14.33 22.78 32.42
C SER A 379 -13.95 22.93 33.90
N SER A 380 -12.69 23.18 34.26
CA SER A 380 -12.25 23.26 35.66
C SER A 380 -11.95 24.66 36.19
N ASP A 381 -12.05 25.72 35.38
CA ASP A 381 -11.84 27.11 35.85
C ASP A 381 -13.01 28.02 35.44
N ALA A 382 -14.13 27.94 36.16
CA ALA A 382 -15.09 29.04 36.24
C ALA A 382 -16.05 28.84 37.42
N GLU A 383 -15.64 29.27 38.63
CA GLU A 383 -16.60 29.65 39.66
C GLU A 383 -16.10 30.88 40.46
N ALA A 384 -17.06 31.79 40.75
CA ALA A 384 -17.01 33.08 41.48
C ALA A 384 -16.63 34.32 40.63
N ASP A 385 -17.35 35.45 40.60
CA ASP A 385 -18.43 36.01 41.42
C ASP A 385 -19.18 37.16 40.67
N LYS A 386 -20.36 37.56 41.16
CA LYS A 386 -21.44 38.45 40.62
C LYS A 386 -21.11 39.98 40.65
N PRO A 387 -22.04 40.99 40.44
CA PRO A 387 -23.46 41.04 39.99
C PRO A 387 -23.86 42.14 38.94
N GLN A 388 -25.11 42.05 38.45
CA GLN A 388 -26.08 43.05 37.90
C GLN A 388 -25.63 44.26 37.03
N VAL A 389 -26.35 44.54 35.92
CA VAL A 389 -27.36 45.63 35.74
C VAL A 389 -27.99 45.56 34.33
N ASN A 390 -29.29 45.89 34.27
CA ASN A 390 -30.21 45.98 33.13
C ASN A 390 -29.74 46.83 31.93
N GLY A 391 -30.24 46.49 30.73
CA GLY A 391 -30.19 47.34 29.55
C GLY A 391 -30.95 46.79 28.34
N THR A 392 -32.27 47.01 28.31
CA THR A 392 -33.19 46.87 27.17
C THR A 392 -32.73 47.66 25.94
N SER A 393 -32.84 47.08 24.73
CA SER A 393 -33.68 47.61 23.62
C SER A 393 -33.51 46.88 22.28
N ASN A 394 -34.66 46.41 21.77
CA ASN A 394 -35.23 46.50 20.43
C ASN A 394 -34.42 46.27 19.13
N GLY A 395 -34.97 45.31 18.35
CA GLY A 395 -35.18 45.44 16.89
C GLY A 395 -34.02 44.90 16.03
N SER A 396 -34.20 44.12 14.97
CA SER A 396 -35.38 43.92 14.13
C SER A 396 -35.18 42.65 13.29
N ALA A 397 -36.30 42.04 12.92
CA ALA A 397 -36.41 40.81 12.16
C ALA A 397 -35.89 40.89 10.72
N SER A 398 -35.43 39.76 10.19
CA SER A 398 -35.81 39.32 8.85
C SER A 398 -35.93 37.79 8.79
N LYS A 399 -37.04 37.36 8.19
CA LYS A 399 -37.51 35.98 8.03
C LYS A 399 -36.76 35.25 6.92
N GLY A 400 -36.67 33.93 7.01
CA GLY A 400 -36.32 33.06 5.88
C GLY A 400 -36.36 31.58 6.24
N ALA A 401 -37.50 30.94 6.03
CA ALA A 401 -37.78 29.54 6.34
C ALA A 401 -37.02 28.54 5.44
N GLY A 402 -36.78 27.32 5.92
CA GLY A 402 -36.25 26.25 5.06
C GLY A 402 -35.82 24.94 5.71
N SER A 403 -36.75 24.23 6.36
CA SER A 403 -36.90 22.76 6.28
C SER A 403 -35.67 21.86 6.57
N ALA A 404 -35.60 21.35 7.81
CA ALA A 404 -34.81 20.17 8.18
C ALA A 404 -35.40 18.88 7.59
N GLY A 405 -34.64 18.19 6.74
CA GLY A 405 -34.94 16.86 6.21
C GLY A 405 -34.00 15.80 6.78
N CYS A 406 -34.38 15.18 7.89
CA CYS A 406 -33.73 13.97 8.42
C CYS A 406 -34.12 12.75 7.57
N GLY A 407 -33.25 12.35 6.64
CA GLY A 407 -33.39 11.12 5.86
C GLY A 407 -32.88 9.90 6.62
N PHE A 408 -33.76 9.23 7.37
CA PHE A 408 -33.53 7.88 7.91
C PHE A 408 -33.52 6.86 6.75
N LYS A 409 -32.34 6.32 6.38
CA LYS A 409 -32.26 5.16 5.47
C LYS A 409 -32.49 3.88 6.26
N HIS A 410 -33.63 3.22 5.99
CA HIS A 410 -33.94 1.87 6.44
C HIS A 410 -32.91 0.86 5.88
N TYR A 411 -32.17 0.18 6.76
CA TYR A 411 -31.41 -1.02 6.39
C TYR A 411 -32.32 -2.25 6.50
N LYS A 412 -32.42 -3.01 5.40
CA LYS A 412 -33.04 -4.36 5.42
C LYS A 412 -32.16 -5.30 6.26
N PRO A 413 -32.73 -6.18 7.09
CA PRO A 413 -31.95 -7.18 7.82
C PRO A 413 -31.36 -8.24 6.87
N PRO A 414 -30.17 -8.79 7.18
CA PRO A 414 -29.54 -9.83 6.36
C PRO A 414 -30.32 -11.15 6.43
N ARG A 415 -30.47 -11.79 5.26
CA ARG A 415 -31.07 -13.12 5.11
C ARG A 415 -30.23 -14.16 5.86
N LYS A 416 -30.91 -15.02 6.63
CA LYS A 416 -30.33 -16.15 7.35
C LYS A 416 -29.64 -17.10 6.37
N ILE A 417 -28.35 -17.36 6.60
CA ILE A 417 -27.60 -18.42 5.91
C ILE A 417 -27.90 -19.72 6.65
N ASN A 418 -28.63 -20.64 6.00
CA ASN A 418 -28.81 -22.00 6.47
C ASN A 418 -27.49 -22.77 6.31
N ARG A 419 -26.80 -23.05 7.42
CA ARG A 419 -25.72 -24.06 7.44
C ARG A 419 -26.35 -25.45 7.40
N LYS A 420 -26.19 -26.16 6.28
CA LYS A 420 -26.34 -27.62 6.25
C LYS A 420 -25.15 -28.22 6.99
N VAL A 421 -25.43 -28.82 8.14
CA VAL A 421 -24.55 -29.77 8.81
C VAL A 421 -24.64 -31.06 8.01
N VAL A 422 -23.57 -31.43 7.30
CA VAL A 422 -23.40 -32.79 6.78
C VAL A 422 -22.52 -33.51 7.79
N GLY A 423 -23.15 -34.38 8.59
CA GLY A 423 -22.44 -35.38 9.37
C GLY A 423 -21.99 -36.49 8.42
N LEU A 424 -20.71 -36.87 8.52
CA LEU A 424 -20.25 -38.18 8.05
C LEU A 424 -19.90 -38.96 9.31
N LEU A 425 -20.69 -40.02 9.52
CA LEU A 425 -20.49 -41.05 10.52
C LEU A 425 -19.22 -41.85 10.23
N TYR A 426 -18.61 -42.30 11.32
CA TYR A 426 -17.76 -43.48 11.37
C TYR A 426 -18.56 -44.72 10.98
N GLU A 427 -18.00 -45.53 10.07
CA GLU A 427 -17.88 -46.99 10.17
C GLU A 427 -16.60 -47.42 9.46
#